data_AF-A0AA92DUF4-F1
#
_entry.id   AF-A0AA92DUF4-F1
#
_cell.length_a   1.000
_cell.length_b   1.000
_cell.length_c   1.000
_cell.angle_alpha   90.00
_cell.angle_beta   90.00
_cell.angle_gamma   90.00
#
_symmetry.space_group_name_H-M   'P 1'
#
loop_
_entity.id
_entity.type
_entity.pdbx_description
1 polymer ?
#
loop_
_entity_poly.entity_id
_entity_poly.type
_entity_poly.pdbx_seq_one_letter_code
_entity_poly.pdbx_strand_id
1 'polypeptide(L)'
;ASSEQAAALDEINATVSQMDEMTQKNAALVEETTAAAQAMAGQANDLKGLIGFFKLDPRAMPVAVPVAVATTAAAPRHVAPVVRPTRAAAKPSARAVSGAALRRNVSEDDDWKEF
;
A
#
# COMPACT_ATOMS: atom_id res chain seq x y z
N ALA A 1 -2.89 33.46 -42.07
CA ALA A 1 -1.42 33.61 -42.08
C ALA A 1 -0.92 34.41 -40.87
N SER A 2 -0.81 35.75 -40.91
CA SER A 2 -0.22 36.52 -39.78
C SER A 2 -1.05 36.51 -38.49
N SER A 3 -2.39 36.50 -38.57
CA SER A 3 -3.26 36.44 -37.39
C SER A 3 -3.24 35.08 -36.69
N GLU A 4 -3.22 33.98 -37.45
CA GLU A 4 -3.08 32.62 -36.89
C GLU A 4 -1.69 32.40 -36.29
N GLN A 5 -0.64 32.91 -36.93
CA GLN A 5 0.69 32.88 -36.35
C GLN A 5 0.78 33.70 -35.07
N ALA A 6 0.14 34.88 -35.00
CA ALA A 6 0.07 35.67 -33.77
C ALA A 6 -0.66 34.91 -32.65
N ALA A 7 -1.82 34.32 -32.94
CA ALA A 7 -2.54 33.50 -31.97
C ALA A 7 -1.73 32.28 -31.49
N ALA A 8 -1.02 31.60 -32.41
CA ALA A 8 -0.13 30.50 -32.07
C ALA A 8 1.07 30.94 -31.20
N LEU A 9 1.59 32.15 -31.40
CA LEU A 9 2.66 32.70 -30.57
C LEU A 9 2.16 33.05 -29.16
N ASP A 10 0.95 33.58 -29.03
CA ASP A 10 0.33 33.86 -27.72
C ASP A 10 0.10 32.56 -26.95
N GLU A 11 -0.35 31.50 -27.63
CA GLU A 11 -0.54 30.18 -27.03
C GLU A 11 0.79 29.57 -26.57
N ILE A 12 1.84 29.64 -27.40
CA ILE A 12 3.19 29.20 -27.02
C ILE A 12 3.68 29.98 -25.80
N ASN A 13 3.48 31.29 -25.74
CA ASN A 13 3.91 32.11 -24.61
C ASN A 13 3.19 31.72 -23.31
N ALA A 14 1.88 31.47 -23.40
CA ALA A 14 1.10 30.97 -22.26
C ALA A 14 1.62 29.60 -21.79
N THR A 15 1.86 28.66 -22.71
CA THR A 15 2.41 27.35 -22.38
C THR A 15 3.81 27.44 -21.78
N VAL A 16 4.69 28.29 -22.30
CA VAL A 16 6.04 28.51 -21.74
C VAL A 16 5.94 29.05 -20.32
N SER A 17 5.07 30.04 -20.08
CA SER A 17 4.83 30.58 -18.74
C SER A 17 4.35 29.50 -17.77
N GLN A 18 3.50 28.58 -18.23
CA GLN A 18 3.01 27.47 -17.44
C GLN A 18 4.08 26.39 -17.19
N MET A 19 4.92 26.08 -18.18
CA MET A 19 6.08 25.21 -18.01
C MET A 19 7.11 25.79 -17.04
N ASP A 20 7.33 27.10 -17.06
CA ASP A 20 8.21 27.79 -16.12
C ASP A 20 7.65 27.70 -14.69
N GLU A 21 6.34 27.90 -14.51
CA GLU A 21 5.68 27.71 -13.21
C GLU A 21 5.82 26.26 -12.70
N MET A 22 5.61 25.27 -13.58
CA MET A 22 5.80 23.86 -13.22
C MET A 22 7.27 23.56 -12.88
N THR A 23 8.21 24.15 -13.61
CA THR A 23 9.64 23.98 -13.34
C THR A 23 10.03 24.56 -11.99
N GLN A 24 9.48 25.73 -11.63
CA GLN A 24 9.67 26.33 -10.31
C GLN A 24 9.05 25.48 -9.20
N LYS A 25 7.82 24.97 -9.41
CA LYS A 25 7.17 24.04 -8.48
C LYS A 25 7.98 22.76 -8.29
N ASN A 26 8.51 22.19 -9.38
CA ASN A 26 9.37 21.01 -9.30
C ASN A 26 10.66 21.31 -8.51
N ALA A 27 11.28 22.47 -8.71
CA ALA A 27 12.45 22.87 -7.94
C ALA A 27 12.11 23.02 -6.44
N ALA A 28 11.01 23.69 -6.12
CA ALA A 28 10.54 23.86 -4.74
C ALA A 28 10.20 22.52 -4.09
N LEU A 29 9.51 21.63 -4.82
CA LEU A 29 9.15 20.30 -4.34
C LEU A 29 10.39 19.43 -4.11
N VAL A 30 11.40 19.51 -4.98
CA VAL A 30 12.68 18.81 -4.78
C VAL A 30 13.39 19.34 -3.53
N GLU A 31 13.38 20.64 -3.29
CA GLU A 31 13.95 21.25 -2.08
C GLU A 31 13.21 20.77 -0.82
N GLU A 32 11.88 20.80 -0.84
CA GLU A 32 11.04 20.29 0.27
C GLU A 32 11.28 18.80 0.53
N THR A 33 11.31 17.99 -0.52
CA THR A 33 11.53 16.54 -0.42
C THR A 33 12.93 16.25 0.12
N THR A 34 13.93 17.04 -0.27
CA THR A 34 15.30 16.92 0.24
C THR A 34 15.36 17.27 1.72
N ALA A 35 14.70 18.35 2.16
CA ALA A 35 14.61 18.72 3.56
C ALA A 35 13.90 17.65 4.40
N ALA A 36 12.79 17.09 3.89
CA ALA A 36 12.08 15.99 4.53
C ALA A 36 12.97 14.74 4.65
N ALA A 37 13.71 14.39 3.60
CA ALA A 37 14.65 13.26 3.63
C ALA A 37 15.76 13.45 4.66
N GLN A 38 16.30 14.66 4.80
CA GLN A 38 17.29 15.00 5.82
C GLN A 38 16.70 14.88 7.24
N ALA A 39 15.47 15.35 7.46
CA ALA A 39 14.79 15.21 8.74
C ALA A 39 14.57 13.73 9.11
N MET A 40 14.11 12.90 8.17
CA MET A 40 13.96 11.46 8.36
C MET A 40 15.29 10.77 8.67
N ALA A 41 16.38 11.16 8.01
CA ALA A 41 17.71 10.66 8.31
C ALA A 41 18.17 11.02 9.73
N GLY A 42 17.85 12.24 10.20
CA GLY A 42 18.06 12.66 11.59
C GLY A 42 17.30 11.75 12.57
N GLN A 43 15.99 11.57 12.36
CA GLN A 43 15.16 10.70 13.19
C GLN A 43 15.67 9.25 13.24
N ALA A 44 16.14 8.71 12.12
CA ALA A 44 16.72 7.37 12.06
C ALA A 44 18.03 7.26 12.88
N ASN A 45 18.87 8.31 12.86
CA ASN A 45 20.07 8.37 13.69
C ASN A 45 19.75 8.45 15.18
N ASP A 46 18.74 9.24 15.55
CA ASP A 46 18.27 9.31 16.94
C ASP A 46 17.79 7.94 17.42
N LEU A 47 16.95 7.27 16.62
CA LEU A 47 16.47 5.93 16.93
C LEU A 47 17.63 4.93 17.07
N LYS A 48 18.64 5.00 16.19
CA LYS A 48 19.86 4.19 16.31
C LYS A 48 20.60 4.47 17.62
N GLY A 49 20.67 5.74 18.04
CA GLY A 49 21.23 6.12 19.33
C GLY A 49 20.47 5.50 20.51
N LEU A 50 19.14 5.57 20.49
CA LEU A 50 18.27 4.98 21.51
C LEU A 50 18.45 3.45 21.60
N ILE A 51 18.50 2.76 20.46
CA ILE A 51 18.67 1.30 20.42
C ILE A 51 20.12 0.89 20.76
N GLY A 52 21.11 1.74 20.46
CA GLY A 52 22.53 1.47 20.72
C GLY A 52 22.89 1.26 22.19
N PHE A 53 22.03 1.67 23.14
CA PHE A 53 22.18 1.34 24.56
C PHE A 53 22.03 -0.17 24.83
N PHE A 54 21.19 -0.87 24.06
CA PHE A 54 20.96 -2.29 24.26
C PHE A 54 22.17 -3.10 23.77
N LYS A 55 22.88 -3.70 24.71
CA LYS A 55 23.96 -4.65 24.42
C LYS A 55 23.40 -6.06 24.29
N LEU A 56 23.57 -6.65 23.12
CA LEU A 56 23.37 -8.10 22.94
C LEU A 56 24.65 -8.81 23.35
N ASP A 57 24.54 -9.80 24.23
CA ASP A 57 25.66 -10.68 24.56
C ASP A 57 25.87 -11.66 23.38
N PRO A 58 26.98 -11.58 22.63
CA PRO A 58 27.24 -12.48 21.50
C PRO A 58 27.45 -13.94 21.92
N ARG A 59 27.54 -14.24 23.22
CA ARG A 59 27.61 -15.58 23.79
C ARG A 59 26.30 -16.05 24.42
N ALA A 60 25.27 -15.19 24.50
CA ALA A 60 23.95 -15.64 24.91
C ALA A 60 23.36 -16.53 23.81
N MET A 61 23.42 -17.84 24.03
CA MET A 61 22.66 -18.77 23.20
C MET A 61 21.17 -18.45 23.36
N PRO A 62 20.38 -18.41 22.27
CA PRO A 62 18.93 -18.26 22.40
C PRO A 62 18.43 -19.38 23.29
N VAL A 63 17.90 -19.02 24.46
CA VAL A 63 17.28 -19.97 25.38
C VAL A 63 16.03 -20.48 24.67
N ALA A 64 16.10 -21.69 24.12
CA ALA A 64 14.94 -22.36 23.56
C ALA A 64 13.93 -22.57 24.70
N VAL A 65 12.87 -21.76 24.73
CA VAL A 65 11.69 -22.06 25.54
C VAL A 65 11.01 -23.27 24.90
N PRO A 66 10.94 -24.43 25.59
CA PRO A 66 10.28 -25.60 25.02
C PRO A 66 8.79 -25.30 24.92
N VAL A 67 8.29 -25.08 23.70
CA VAL A 67 6.86 -25.24 23.41
C VAL A 67 6.57 -26.73 23.54
N ALA A 68 5.95 -27.13 24.64
CA ALA A 68 5.48 -28.49 24.82
C ALA A 68 4.39 -28.78 23.78
N VAL A 69 4.77 -29.43 22.68
CA VAL A 69 3.81 -30.00 21.74
C VAL A 69 3.24 -31.25 22.41
N ALA A 70 2.02 -31.13 22.94
CA ALA A 70 1.29 -32.27 23.45
C ALA A 70 0.90 -33.19 22.29
N THR A 71 1.67 -34.26 22.09
CA THR A 71 1.34 -35.32 21.13
C THR A 71 0.24 -36.18 21.72
N THR A 72 -1.02 -35.98 21.31
CA THR A 72 -2.07 -36.97 21.55
C THR A 72 -1.81 -38.18 20.65
N ALA A 73 -1.42 -39.29 21.28
CA ALA A 73 -1.24 -40.57 20.60
C ALA A 73 -2.59 -41.11 20.11
N ALA A 74 -2.79 -41.14 18.80
CA ALA A 74 -3.92 -41.81 18.16
C ALA A 74 -3.55 -43.25 17.79
N ALA A 75 -4.19 -44.23 18.43
CA ALA A 75 -4.05 -45.65 18.11
C ALA A 75 -4.68 -46.00 16.75
N PRO A 76 -4.14 -46.96 15.98
CA PRO A 76 -4.62 -47.27 14.64
C PRO A 76 -5.93 -48.04 14.72
N ARG A 77 -7.00 -47.50 14.13
CA ARG A 77 -8.25 -48.25 13.90
C ARG A 77 -8.27 -48.72 12.45
N HIS A 78 -8.45 -50.03 12.31
CA HIS A 78 -8.47 -50.80 11.07
C HIS A 78 -9.36 -50.20 9.98
N VAL A 79 -8.83 -50.22 8.76
CA VAL A 79 -9.56 -49.93 7.53
C VAL A 79 -10.41 -51.15 7.16
N ALA A 80 -11.73 -50.97 7.08
CA ALA A 80 -12.62 -51.87 6.37
C ALA A 80 -13.27 -51.08 5.21
N PRO A 81 -13.39 -51.67 3.99
CA PRO A 81 -13.73 -50.90 2.80
C PRO A 81 -15.25 -50.89 2.48
N VAL A 82 -15.57 -50.07 1.46
CA VAL A 82 -16.79 -50.02 0.64
C VAL A 82 -18.01 -49.35 1.32
N VAL A 83 -18.87 -48.50 0.72
CA VAL A 83 -19.31 -48.27 -0.68
C VAL A 83 -19.82 -46.81 -0.80
N ARG A 84 -19.61 -46.13 -1.96
CA ARG A 84 -20.39 -44.93 -2.37
C ARG A 84 -21.61 -45.37 -3.17
N PRO A 85 -22.82 -44.89 -2.85
CA PRO A 85 -23.52 -43.89 -3.69
C PRO A 85 -24.37 -42.94 -2.81
N THR A 86 -25.04 -41.85 -3.21
CA THR A 86 -25.32 -41.14 -4.47
C THR A 86 -25.77 -39.72 -4.10
N ARG A 87 -25.55 -38.80 -5.04
CA ARG A 87 -26.01 -37.41 -5.15
C ARG A 87 -27.52 -37.20 -4.88
N ALA A 88 -27.85 -36.21 -4.06
CA ALA A 88 -29.13 -35.49 -3.98
C ALA A 88 -28.91 -34.24 -3.10
N ALA A 89 -29.52 -33.08 -3.25
CA ALA A 89 -30.28 -32.36 -4.26
C ALA A 89 -30.29 -30.89 -3.78
N ALA A 90 -30.56 -29.93 -4.66
CA ALA A 90 -30.37 -28.50 -4.45
C ALA A 90 -31.58 -27.75 -3.81
N LYS A 91 -31.27 -26.57 -3.22
CA LYS A 91 -32.08 -25.32 -3.06
C LYS A 91 -33.23 -25.30 -2.02
N PRO A 92 -33.55 -24.14 -1.37
CA PRO A 92 -34.22 -22.95 -1.98
C PRO A 92 -33.55 -21.58 -1.67
N SER A 93 -33.55 -20.61 -2.60
CA SER A 93 -34.50 -19.46 -2.79
C SER A 93 -34.17 -18.24 -1.90
N ALA A 94 -33.53 -17.16 -2.36
CA ALA A 94 -33.94 -16.08 -3.29
C ALA A 94 -34.66 -14.88 -2.61
N ARG A 95 -34.05 -13.68 -2.79
CA ARG A 95 -34.65 -12.35 -3.09
C ARG A 95 -35.43 -11.67 -1.94
N ALA A 96 -35.43 -10.36 -1.66
CA ALA A 96 -34.91 -9.07 -2.14
C ALA A 96 -34.66 -8.18 -0.87
N VAL A 97 -34.23 -6.92 -0.82
CA VAL A 97 -34.48 -5.69 -1.60
C VAL A 97 -33.44 -4.63 -1.17
N SER A 98 -32.94 -3.90 -2.17
CA SER A 98 -32.76 -2.44 -2.31
C SER A 98 -32.67 -1.52 -1.08
N GLY A 99 -31.70 -0.59 -1.11
CA GLY A 99 -31.88 0.74 -0.50
C GLY A 99 -30.63 1.50 -0.07
N ALA A 100 -30.08 2.32 -0.98
CA ALA A 100 -29.47 3.64 -0.75
C ALA A 100 -28.53 3.86 0.46
N ALA A 101 -27.23 4.03 0.18
CA ALA A 101 -26.39 4.95 0.94
C ALA A 101 -25.41 5.64 -0.02
N LEU A 102 -25.68 6.92 -0.31
CA LEU A 102 -24.71 7.85 -0.90
C LEU A 102 -23.48 7.88 0.01
N ARG A 103 -22.34 7.39 -0.48
CA ARG A 103 -21.04 7.90 -0.05
C ARG A 103 -20.33 8.43 -1.29
N ARG A 104 -20.31 9.76 -1.37
CA ARG A 104 -19.47 10.54 -2.27
C ARG A 104 -18.04 10.35 -1.76
N ASN A 105 -17.33 9.38 -2.33
CA ASN A 105 -15.88 9.30 -2.16
C ASN A 105 -15.31 10.38 -3.08
N VAL A 106 -14.72 11.42 -2.49
CA VAL A 106 -13.93 12.41 -3.22
C VAL A 106 -12.74 11.65 -3.80
N SER A 107 -12.67 11.61 -5.13
CA SER A 107 -11.53 11.02 -5.83
C SER A 107 -10.31 11.92 -5.65
N GLU A 108 -9.39 11.53 -4.77
CA GLU A 108 -8.02 12.05 -4.70
C GLU A 108 -7.18 11.62 -5.94
N ASP A 109 -7.77 10.81 -6.83
CA ASP A 109 -7.15 10.30 -8.07
C ASP A 109 -7.29 11.25 -9.29
N ASP A 110 -7.79 12.48 -9.10
CA ASP A 110 -8.03 13.44 -10.19
C ASP A 110 -6.93 14.51 -10.33
N ASP A 111 -6.07 14.68 -9.33
CA ASP A 111 -4.97 15.66 -9.35
C ASP A 111 -3.77 15.18 -10.21
N TRP A 112 -3.79 13.91 -10.63
CA TRP A 112 -2.75 13.28 -11.46
C TRP A 112 -3.21 12.89 -12.86
N LYS A 113 -4.42 13.30 -13.29
CA LYS A 113 -4.95 12.98 -14.63
C LYS A 113 -4.71 14.05 -15.70
N GLU A 114 -4.07 15.16 -15.35
CA GLU A 114 -3.72 16.21 -16.30
C GLU A 114 -2.21 16.44 -16.32
N PHE A 115 -1.46 15.37 -16.63
CA PHE A 115 -0.11 15.41 -17.20
C PHE A 115 0.09 14.21 -18.12
#